data_AF-A0A1I4VMP2-F1
#
_entry.id   AF-A0A1I4VMP2-F1
#
_cell.length_a   1.000
_cell.length_b   1.000
_cell.length_c   1.000
_cell.angle_alpha   90.00
_cell.angle_beta   90.00
_cell.angle_gamma   90.00
#
_symmetry.space_group_name_H-M   'P 1'
#
loop_
_entity.id
_entity.type
_entity.pdbx_description
1 polymer ?
#
loop_
_entity_poly.entity_id
_entity_poly.type
_entity_poly.pdbx_seq_one_letter_code
_entity_poly.pdbx_strand_id
1 'polypeptide(L)' 'MITQVSHTVATAVDPAGLGLALAVAAELHPAVTRAPEVAATHAPARRNTAARPRRRTVRG' A
#
# COMPACT_ATOMS: atom_id res chain seq x y z
N MET A 1 7.93 -5.12 -29.62
CA MET A 1 8.29 -3.74 -29.22
C MET A 1 7.11 -3.18 -28.45
N ILE A 2 7.26 -2.80 -27.17
CA ILE A 2 6.16 -2.29 -26.34
C ILE A 2 6.37 -0.79 -26.14
N THR A 3 5.35 0.00 -26.43
CA THR A 3 5.35 1.45 -26.24
C THR A 3 4.80 1.78 -24.86
N GLN A 4 5.57 2.50 -24.05
CA GLN A 4 5.08 3.07 -22.80
C GLN A 4 4.58 4.49 -23.06
N VAL A 5 3.30 4.74 -22.76
CA VAL A 5 2.69 6.07 -22.85
C VAL A 5 2.46 6.60 -21.45
N SER A 6 3.29 7.57 -21.04
CA SER A 6 3.17 8.23 -19.75
C SER A 6 2.16 9.37 -19.85
N HIS A 7 1.10 9.32 -19.04
CA HIS A 7 0.12 10.40 -18.96
C HIS A 7 0.53 11.31 -17.80
N THR A 8 1.02 12.49 -18.10
CA THR A 8 1.19 13.56 -17.10
C THR A 8 -0.19 14.13 -16.81
N VAL A 9 -0.79 13.73 -15.69
CA VAL A 9 -2.03 14.33 -15.19
C VAL A 9 -1.73 15.79 -14.85
N ALA A 10 -2.25 16.71 -15.66
CA ALA A 10 -1.95 18.14 -15.58
C ALA A 10 -2.52 18.83 -14.33
N THR A 11 -3.51 18.20 -13.69
CA THR A 11 -4.09 18.69 -12.44
C THR A 11 -3.38 17.99 -11.30
N ALA A 12 -2.41 18.68 -10.68
CA ALA A 12 -1.91 18.26 -9.38
C ALA A 12 -3.12 18.20 -8.44
N VAL A 13 -3.56 16.99 -8.11
CA VAL A 13 -4.61 16.81 -7.11
C VAL A 13 -4.03 17.38 -5.82
N ASP A 14 -4.62 18.47 -5.33
CA ASP A 14 -4.24 19.05 -4.05
C ASP A 14 -4.32 17.94 -2.99
N PRO A 15 -3.21 17.57 -2.33
CA PRO A 15 -3.18 16.45 -1.41
C PRO A 15 -4.12 16.66 -0.21
N ALA A 16 -4.36 17.91 0.19
CA ALA A 16 -5.33 18.23 1.24
C ALA A 16 -6.77 17.96 0.75
N GLY A 17 -7.13 18.44 -0.44
CA GLY A 17 -8.41 18.14 -1.10
C GLY A 17 -8.63 16.65 -1.35
N LEU A 18 -7.59 15.91 -1.73
CA LEU A 18 -7.66 14.45 -1.87
C LEU A 18 -7.93 13.76 -0.53
N GLY A 19 -7.21 14.16 0.52
CA GLY A 19 -7.41 13.62 1.86
C GLY A 19 -8.83 13.84 2.36
N LEU A 20 -9.36 15.06 2.17
CA LEU A 20 -10.74 15.40 2.50
C LEU A 20 -11.72 14.53 1.72
N ALA A 21 -11.57 14.45 0.39
CA ALA A 21 -12.48 13.67 -0.46
C ALA A 21 -12.51 12.19 -0.05
N LEU A 22 -11.35 11.61 0.30
CA LEU A 22 -11.27 10.22 0.80
C LEU A 22 -11.94 10.06 2.17
N ALA A 23 -11.80 11.02 3.08
CA ALA A 23 -12.46 10.99 4.37
C ALA A 23 -13.99 11.04 4.24
N VAL A 24 -14.51 11.98 3.44
CA VAL A 24 -15.94 12.09 3.14
C VAL A 24 -16.46 10.83 2.44
N ALA A 25 -15.69 10.29 1.50
CA ALA A 25 -16.07 9.04 0.84
C ALA A 25 -16.17 7.88 1.84
N ALA A 26 -15.28 7.79 2.82
CA ALA A 26 -15.32 6.76 3.86
C ALA A 26 -16.51 6.93 4.83
N GLU A 27 -16.91 8.17 5.13
CA GLU A 27 -18.10 8.46 5.92
C GLU A 27 -19.39 8.08 5.18
N LEU A 28 -19.47 8.40 3.89
CA LEU A 28 -20.65 8.11 3.07
C LEU A 28 -20.74 6.64 2.64
N HIS A 29 -19.61 5.97 2.48
CA HIS A 29 -19.54 4.59 2.00
C HIS A 29 -18.88 3.71 3.08
N PRO A 30 -19.66 3.21 4.05
CA PRO A 30 -19.13 2.29 5.04
C PRO A 30 -18.51 1.07 4.36
N ALA A 31 -17.36 0.62 4.85
CA ALA A 31 -16.68 -0.52 4.30
C ALA A 31 -17.56 -1.78 4.44
N VAL A 32 -18.08 -2.26 3.32
CA VAL A 32 -18.83 -3.53 3.27
C VAL A 32 -17.83 -4.67 3.15
N THR A 33 -17.81 -5.54 4.16
CA THR A 33 -17.00 -6.76 4.11
C THR A 33 -17.47 -7.62 2.94
N ARG A 34 -16.54 -7.96 2.04
CA ARG A 34 -16.84 -8.91 0.96
C ARG A 34 -17.11 -10.29 1.55
N ALA A 35 -18.01 -11.02 0.93
CA ALA A 35 -18.34 -12.38 1.31
C ALA A 35 -17.07 -13.27 1.30
N PRO A 36 -16.97 -14.26 2.21
CA PRO A 36 -15.74 -15.03 2.41
C PRO A 36 -15.25 -15.76 1.16
N GLU A 37 -16.15 -16.13 0.26
CA GLU A 37 -15.85 -16.74 -1.04
C GLU A 37 -15.15 -15.79 -2.02
N VAL A 38 -15.23 -14.47 -1.81
CA VAL A 38 -14.60 -13.43 -2.63
C VAL A 38 -13.38 -12.81 -1.93
N ALA A 39 -13.15 -13.14 -0.66
CA ALA A 39 -12.00 -12.63 0.08
C ALA A 39 -10.71 -13.17 -0.53
N ALA A 40 -9.88 -12.27 -1.07
CA ALA A 40 -8.55 -12.63 -1.55
C ALA A 40 -7.77 -13.26 -0.38
N THR A 41 -7.25 -14.46 -0.58
CA THR A 41 -6.38 -15.12 0.39
C THR A 41 -5.09 -14.31 0.43
N HIS A 42 -4.95 -13.42 1.41
CA HIS A 42 -3.69 -12.73 1.65
C HIS A 42 -2.67 -13.79 2.08
N ALA A 43 -1.88 -14.27 1.11
CA ALA A 43 -0.74 -15.12 1.42
C ALA A 43 0.14 -14.35 2.42
N PRO A 44 0.52 -14.96 3.56
CA PRO A 44 1.39 -14.27 4.51
C PRO A 44 2.68 -13.92 3.78
N ALA A 45 3.01 -12.62 3.75
CA ALA A 45 4.25 -12.16 3.17
C ALA A 45 5.40 -12.94 3.83
N ARG A 46 6.02 -13.85 3.08
CA ARG A 46 7.08 -14.74 3.55
C ARG A 46 8.31 -13.85 3.76
N ARG A 47 8.39 -13.19 4.92
CA ARG A 47 9.58 -12.41 5.32
C ARG A 47 10.72 -13.40 5.47
N ASN A 48 11.52 -13.50 4.41
CA ASN A 48 12.74 -14.27 4.40
C ASN A 48 13.75 -13.50 5.26
N THR A 49 13.78 -13.80 6.55
CA THR A 49 14.82 -13.31 7.46
C THR A 49 16.10 -14.08 7.16
N ALA A 50 16.71 -13.83 5.99
CA ALA A 50 18.08 -14.22 5.75
C ALA A 50 18.92 -13.58 6.86
N ALA A 51 19.60 -14.45 7.61
CA ALA A 51 20.18 -14.19 8.92
C ALA A 51 20.87 -12.82 9.02
N ARG A 52 20.39 -11.96 9.92
CA ARG A 52 21.11 -10.74 10.33
C ARG A 52 22.37 -11.19 11.10
N PRO A 53 23.60 -11.02 10.57
CA PRO A 53 24.79 -11.38 11.32
C PRO A 53 24.87 -10.48 12.56
N ARG A 54 24.78 -11.09 13.74
CA ARG A 54 24.89 -10.43 15.04
C ARG A 54 26.33 -9.96 15.20
N ARG A 55 26.63 -8.69 14.85
CA ARG A 55 27.93 -8.07 15.11
C ARG A 55 28.24 -8.18 16.61
N ARG A 56 29.26 -8.98 16.96
CA ARG A 56 29.89 -8.96 18.27
C ARG A 56 30.46 -7.55 18.50
N THR A 57 30.04 -6.89 19.56
CA THR A 57 30.81 -5.78 20.13
C THR A 57 32.08 -6.36 20.73
N VAL A 58 33.23 -5.97 20.19
CA VAL A 58 34.53 -6.17 20.85
C VAL A 58 34.59 -5.09 21.93
N ARG A 59 34.60 -5.49 23.21
CA ARG A 59 35.08 -4.62 24.28
C ARG A 59 36.60 -4.73 24.27
N GLY A 60 37.24 -3.72 23.70
CA GLY A 60 38.58 -3.30 24.10
C GLY A 60 38.42 -2.17 25.09
#